data_AF-A0A1N6F3S2-F1
#
_entry.id   AF-A0A1N6F3S2-F1
#
_cell.length_a   1.000
_cell.length_b   1.000
_cell.length_c   1.000
_cell.angle_alpha   90.00
_cell.angle_beta   90.00
_cell.angle_gamma   90.00
#
_symmetry.space_group_name_H-M   'P 1'
#
loop_
_entity.id
_entity.type
_entity.pdbx_description
1 polymer ?
#
loop_
_entity_poly.entity_id
_entity_poly.type
_entity_poly.pdbx_seq_one_letter_code
_entity_poly.pdbx_strand_id
1 'polypeptide(L)'
;MASMDTFNDRISRISKGKQWAPDGVVHSPVQITRRKGRNGPVARLFHTISLPMAFALGLLAMAVARYARLAVSGVPEGGQVLTSTLAVDALMALVVSFLLCQIVQMRSVAQVVVSVIGTSVGALAMHMLVHRAPETFAQFFGPAWVNAVLATTDPNMVLYGHLLQRLPV
;
A
#
# COMPACT_ATOMS: atom_id res chain seq x y z
N MET A 1 -29.77 3.59 -58.60
CA MET A 1 -28.39 3.23 -58.21
C MET A 1 -27.80 4.14 -57.12
N ALA A 2 -28.33 5.35 -56.84
CA ALA A 2 -27.83 6.25 -55.79
C ALA A 2 -27.90 5.75 -54.33
N SER A 3 -28.67 4.68 -54.05
CA SER A 3 -28.82 4.11 -52.70
C SER A 3 -27.63 3.27 -52.25
N MET A 4 -26.89 2.67 -53.19
CA MET A 4 -25.75 1.81 -52.87
C MET A 4 -24.51 2.63 -52.49
N ASP A 5 -24.28 3.73 -53.22
CA ASP A 5 -23.15 4.63 -52.98
C ASP A 5 -23.29 5.37 -51.65
N THR A 6 -24.50 5.83 -51.32
CA THR A 6 -24.80 6.46 -50.03
C THR A 6 -24.64 5.50 -48.85
N PHE A 7 -24.94 4.21 -49.03
CA PHE A 7 -24.71 3.20 -48.00
C PHE A 7 -23.22 2.90 -47.80
N ASN A 8 -22.46 2.72 -48.88
CA ASN A 8 -21.01 2.51 -48.81
C ASN A 8 -20.30 3.71 -48.17
N ASP A 9 -20.76 4.93 -48.44
CA ASP A 9 -20.26 6.14 -47.80
C ASP A 9 -20.59 6.23 -46.31
N ARG A 10 -21.70 5.63 -45.86
CA ARG A 10 -22.02 5.54 -44.42
C ARG A 10 -21.11 4.53 -43.72
N ILE A 11 -20.86 3.38 -44.32
CA ILE A 11 -19.94 2.36 -43.78
C ILE A 11 -18.51 2.89 -43.71
N SER A 12 -18.03 3.60 -44.74
CA SER A 12 -16.68 4.18 -44.77
C SER A 12 -16.47 5.29 -43.72
N ARG A 13 -17.53 5.98 -43.28
CA ARG A 13 -17.48 6.99 -42.22
C ARG A 13 -17.53 6.39 -40.83
N ILE A 14 -18.32 5.33 -40.63
CA ILE A 14 -18.40 4.60 -39.36
C ILE A 14 -17.07 3.88 -39.08
N SER A 15 -16.44 3.27 -40.10
CA SER A 15 -15.12 2.64 -39.95
C SER A 15 -13.99 3.62 -39.62
N LYS A 16 -14.18 4.91 -39.98
CA LYS A 16 -13.25 6.01 -39.69
C LYS A 16 -13.52 6.71 -38.34
N GLY A 17 -14.46 6.22 -37.53
CA GLY A 17 -14.69 6.69 -36.17
C GLY A 17 -15.24 8.13 -36.05
N LYS A 18 -15.83 8.68 -37.12
CA LYS A 18 -16.43 10.01 -37.08
C LYS A 18 -17.92 9.89 -36.70
N GLN A 19 -18.24 10.26 -35.47
CA GLN A 19 -19.60 10.32 -34.95
C GLN A 19 -20.38 11.46 -35.67
N TRP A 20 -21.60 11.16 -36.14
CA TRP A 20 -22.43 12.12 -36.88
C TRP A 20 -22.95 13.24 -35.95
N ALA A 21 -22.87 14.48 -36.41
CA ALA A 21 -23.40 15.68 -35.75
C ALA A 21 -24.30 16.44 -36.73
N PRO A 22 -25.48 16.94 -36.32
CA PRO A 22 -26.24 17.91 -37.10
C PRO A 22 -25.46 19.21 -37.30
N ASP A 23 -25.64 19.88 -38.44
CA ASP A 23 -24.98 21.15 -38.76
C ASP A 23 -25.25 22.19 -37.67
N GLY A 24 -24.18 22.75 -37.10
CA GLY A 24 -24.22 23.77 -36.05
C GLY A 24 -23.77 23.31 -34.65
N VAL A 25 -23.56 22.01 -34.42
CA VAL A 25 -23.06 21.52 -33.13
C VAL A 25 -21.56 21.20 -33.23
N VAL A 26 -20.73 22.06 -32.62
CA VAL A 26 -19.29 21.80 -32.45
C VAL A 26 -19.12 20.67 -31.43
N HIS A 27 -18.89 19.44 -31.88
CA HIS A 27 -18.31 18.44 -30.99
C HIS A 27 -16.84 18.83 -30.78
N SER A 28 -16.50 19.21 -29.55
CA SER A 28 -15.12 19.02 -29.10
C SER A 28 -14.81 17.55 -29.37
N PRO A 29 -13.74 17.23 -30.13
CA PRO A 29 -13.39 15.83 -30.34
C PRO A 29 -13.29 15.21 -28.96
N VAL A 30 -14.03 14.13 -28.72
CA VAL A 30 -13.77 13.29 -27.56
C VAL A 30 -12.34 12.82 -27.76
N GLN A 31 -11.40 13.57 -27.20
CA GLN A 31 -10.04 13.13 -27.05
C GLN A 31 -10.18 11.94 -26.12
N ILE A 32 -10.30 10.76 -26.72
CA ILE A 32 -9.87 9.54 -26.08
C ILE A 32 -8.40 9.82 -25.85
N THR A 33 -8.09 10.44 -24.71
CA THR A 33 -6.74 10.58 -24.22
C THR A 33 -6.33 9.14 -23.96
N ARG A 34 -5.81 8.47 -25.00
CA ARG A 34 -4.95 7.32 -24.81
C ARG A 34 -3.89 7.87 -23.89
N ARG A 35 -3.99 7.57 -22.59
CA ARG A 35 -2.90 7.78 -21.64
C ARG A 35 -1.69 7.24 -22.39
N LYS A 36 -0.79 8.15 -22.78
CA LYS A 36 0.42 7.81 -23.51
C LYS A 36 1.19 6.94 -22.53
N GLY A 37 0.94 5.63 -22.62
CA GLY A 37 1.62 4.62 -21.83
C GLY A 37 3.08 4.93 -22.03
N ARG A 38 3.77 5.25 -20.94
CA ARG A 38 5.21 5.44 -20.95
C ARG A 38 5.73 4.05 -21.32
N ASN A 39 5.90 3.78 -22.62
CA ASN A 39 6.17 2.42 -23.14
C ASN A 39 7.69 2.18 -23.28
N GLY A 40 8.50 2.96 -22.56
CA GLY A 40 9.94 2.77 -22.48
C GLY A 40 10.32 1.60 -21.56
N PRO A 41 11.51 1.00 -21.73
CA PRO A 41 12.01 -0.06 -20.86
C PRO A 41 12.04 0.37 -19.38
N VAL A 42 12.40 1.63 -19.13
CA VAL A 42 12.40 2.24 -17.79
C VAL A 42 11.00 2.24 -17.16
N ALA A 43 9.96 2.51 -17.94
CA ALA A 43 8.60 2.57 -17.43
C ALA A 43 7.98 1.18 -17.17
N ARG A 44 8.40 0.16 -17.95
CA ARG A 44 8.09 -1.25 -17.64
C ARG A 44 8.75 -1.68 -16.33
N LEU A 45 10.01 -1.31 -16.11
CA LEU A 45 10.73 -1.60 -14.87
C LEU A 45 10.05 -0.95 -13.65
N PHE A 46 9.69 0.34 -13.75
CA PHE A 46 8.93 1.02 -12.69
C PHE A 46 7.58 0.36 -12.44
N HIS A 47 6.91 -0.16 -13.46
CA HIS A 47 5.65 -0.88 -13.28
C HIS A 47 5.85 -2.19 -12.49
N THR A 48 6.84 -3.00 -12.86
CA THR A 48 7.16 -4.27 -12.18
C THR A 48 7.60 -4.07 -10.73
N ILE A 49 8.41 -3.04 -10.45
CA ILE A 49 8.94 -2.77 -9.10
C ILE A 49 7.90 -2.04 -8.22
N SER A 50 6.89 -1.41 -8.81
CA SER A 50 5.94 -0.58 -8.05
C SER A 50 5.17 -1.33 -6.96
N LEU A 51 4.83 -2.60 -7.18
CA LEU A 51 4.13 -3.41 -6.19
C LEU A 51 5.03 -3.83 -5.01
N PRO A 52 6.22 -4.42 -5.23
CA PRO A 52 7.20 -4.64 -4.15
C PRO A 52 7.54 -3.36 -3.39
N MET A 53 7.67 -2.24 -4.11
CA MET A 53 7.95 -0.95 -3.48
C MET A 53 6.79 -0.49 -2.59
N ALA A 54 5.54 -0.64 -3.03
CA ALA A 54 4.37 -0.29 -2.22
C ALA A 54 4.31 -1.11 -0.93
N PHE A 55 4.63 -2.40 -1.02
CA PHE A 55 4.73 -3.29 0.13
C PHE A 55 5.84 -2.84 1.09
N ALA A 56 7.03 -2.54 0.57
CA ALA A 56 8.16 -2.04 1.36
C ALA A 56 7.87 -0.70 2.05
N LEU A 57 7.15 0.21 1.39
CA LEU A 57 6.70 1.46 2.00
C LEU A 57 5.73 1.20 3.15
N GLY A 58 4.83 0.23 3.01
CA GLY A 58 3.95 -0.21 4.09
C GLY A 58 4.72 -0.77 5.29
N LEU A 59 5.70 -1.65 5.04
CA LEU A 59 6.58 -2.19 6.08
C LEU A 59 7.30 -1.07 6.84
N LEU A 60 7.86 -0.10 6.12
CA LEU A 60 8.57 1.03 6.69
C LEU A 60 7.64 1.99 7.44
N ALA A 61 6.41 2.17 6.97
CA ALA A 61 5.44 3.06 7.60
C ALA A 61 5.18 2.71 9.06
N MET A 62 5.18 1.43 9.42
CA MET A 62 5.02 1.00 10.82
C MET A 62 6.17 1.47 11.72
N ALA A 63 7.41 1.31 11.27
CA ALA A 63 8.59 1.75 12.02
C ALA A 63 8.61 3.28 12.16
N VAL A 64 8.29 4.00 11.07
CA VAL A 64 8.23 5.46 11.05
C VAL A 64 7.10 5.98 11.94
N ALA A 65 5.91 5.40 11.87
CA ALA A 65 4.78 5.79 12.71
C ALA A 65 5.10 5.63 14.19
N ARG A 66 5.75 4.52 14.55
CA ARG A 66 6.17 4.28 15.93
C ARG A 66 7.23 5.28 16.39
N TYR A 67 8.24 5.53 15.56
CA TYR A 67 9.27 6.50 15.87
C TYR A 67 8.69 7.92 16.01
N ALA A 68 7.81 8.32 15.09
CA ALA A 68 7.13 9.61 15.14
C ALA A 68 6.31 9.77 16.43
N ARG A 69 5.62 8.71 16.85
CA ARG A 69 4.90 8.73 18.12
C ARG A 69 5.82 8.93 19.31
N LEU A 70 6.95 8.25 19.37
CA LEU A 70 7.93 8.45 20.45
C LEU A 70 8.50 9.86 20.45
N ALA A 71 8.73 10.44 19.27
CA ALA A 71 9.21 11.81 19.14
C ALA A 71 8.18 12.85 19.64
N VAL A 72 6.87 12.58 19.47
CA VAL A 72 5.79 13.50 19.85
C VAL A 72 5.32 13.28 21.29
N SER A 73 5.14 12.03 21.71
CA SER A 73 4.56 11.65 23.00
C SER A 73 5.59 11.33 24.08
N GLY A 74 6.88 11.23 23.73
CA GLY A 74 7.92 10.75 24.63
C GLY A 74 7.89 9.24 24.84
N VAL A 75 8.78 8.75 25.72
CA VAL A 75 8.82 7.32 26.13
C VAL A 75 7.69 7.08 27.13
N PRO A 76 6.71 6.22 26.83
CA PRO A 76 5.62 5.96 27.76
C PRO A 76 6.12 5.29 29.04
N GLU A 77 5.81 5.87 30.20
CA GLU A 77 6.07 5.27 31.50
C GLU A 77 4.88 4.39 31.91
N GLY A 78 5.08 3.06 32.00
CA GLY A 78 4.06 2.13 32.50
C GLY A 78 3.99 0.80 31.73
N GLY A 79 3.36 -0.22 32.34
CA GLY A 79 3.33 -1.60 31.81
C GLY A 79 2.20 -1.91 30.81
N GLN A 80 1.15 -1.09 30.71
CA GLN A 80 0.01 -1.33 29.81
C GLN A 80 0.15 -0.67 28.42
N VAL A 81 1.39 -0.42 27.99
CA VAL A 81 1.66 0.38 26.79
C VAL A 81 1.25 -0.37 25.54
N LEU A 82 1.52 -1.67 25.40
CA LEU A 82 1.32 -2.32 24.09
C LEU A 82 -0.15 -2.35 23.64
N THR A 83 -1.07 -2.82 24.47
CA THR A 83 -2.48 -3.01 24.07
C THR A 83 -3.20 -1.68 23.86
N SER A 84 -2.88 -0.67 24.68
CA SER A 84 -3.48 0.66 24.57
C SER A 84 -2.92 1.47 23.39
N THR A 85 -1.67 1.23 22.99
CA THR A 85 -1.02 2.00 21.93
C THR A 85 -1.12 1.36 20.55
N LEU A 86 -1.35 0.06 20.44
CA LEU A 86 -1.30 -0.67 19.16
C LEU A 86 -2.33 -0.21 18.13
N ALA A 87 -3.56 0.09 18.55
CA ALA A 87 -4.59 0.61 17.63
C ALA A 87 -4.21 1.99 17.07
N VAL A 88 -3.63 2.85 17.92
CA VAL A 88 -3.16 4.18 17.52
C VAL A 88 -1.92 4.07 16.63
N ASP A 89 -0.99 3.16 16.93
CA ASP A 89 0.19 2.89 16.11
C ASP A 89 -0.23 2.36 14.72
N ALA A 90 -1.22 1.48 14.67
CA ALA A 90 -1.76 0.95 13.42
C ALA A 90 -2.45 2.05 12.59
N LEU A 91 -3.25 2.91 13.22
CA LEU A 91 -3.89 4.03 12.52
C LEU A 91 -2.85 5.03 12.00
N MET A 92 -1.86 5.38 12.81
CA MET A 92 -0.76 6.24 12.38
C MET A 92 0.03 5.60 11.24
N ALA A 93 0.32 4.32 11.32
CA ALA A 93 1.02 3.60 10.26
C ALA A 93 0.23 3.60 8.95
N LEU A 94 -1.09 3.41 8.98
CA LEU A 94 -1.93 3.53 7.79
C LEU A 94 -1.88 4.94 7.18
N VAL A 95 -1.96 5.98 8.01
CA VAL A 95 -1.86 7.38 7.56
C VAL A 95 -0.48 7.65 6.95
N VAL A 96 0.59 7.26 7.62
CA VAL A 96 1.97 7.40 7.13
C VAL A 96 2.15 6.63 5.82
N SER A 97 1.66 5.40 5.74
CA SER A 97 1.73 4.56 4.55
C SER A 97 1.00 5.20 3.38
N PHE A 98 -0.19 5.75 3.62
CA PHE A 98 -0.94 6.50 2.61
C PHE A 98 -0.18 7.73 2.14
N LEU A 99 0.38 8.53 3.05
CA LEU A 99 1.19 9.72 2.72
C LEU A 99 2.42 9.34 1.88
N LEU A 100 3.13 8.27 2.25
CA LEU A 100 4.28 7.77 1.50
C LEU A 100 3.89 7.32 0.09
N CYS A 101 2.75 6.63 -0.05
CA CYS A 101 2.21 6.28 -1.37
C CYS A 101 1.89 7.52 -2.22
N GLN A 102 1.35 8.59 -1.63
CA GLN A 102 1.08 9.83 -2.35
C GLN A 102 2.36 10.55 -2.79
N ILE A 103 3.38 10.61 -1.93
CA ILE A 103 4.70 11.20 -2.25
C ILE A 103 5.35 10.47 -3.43
N VAL A 104 5.27 9.14 -3.45
CA VAL A 104 5.83 8.30 -4.52
C VAL A 104 4.90 8.22 -5.75
N GLN A 105 3.79 8.96 -5.75
CA GLN A 105 2.80 9.02 -6.84
C GLN A 105 2.21 7.64 -7.19
N MET A 106 2.08 6.77 -6.19
CA MET A 106 1.39 5.49 -6.33
C MET A 106 -0.11 5.72 -6.42
N ARG A 107 -0.63 5.70 -7.65
CA ARG A 107 -2.01 6.09 -7.96
C ARG A 107 -2.96 4.92 -8.15
N SER A 108 -2.48 3.68 -8.19
CA SER A 108 -3.35 2.53 -8.40
C SER A 108 -3.91 2.01 -7.07
N VAL A 109 -5.18 1.62 -7.06
CA VAL A 109 -5.83 1.01 -5.89
C VAL A 109 -5.05 -0.23 -5.44
N ALA A 110 -4.52 -1.02 -6.38
CA ALA A 110 -3.70 -2.19 -6.07
C ALA A 110 -2.43 -1.84 -5.26
N GLN A 111 -1.73 -0.75 -5.60
CA GLN A 111 -0.56 -0.31 -4.82
C GLN A 111 -0.94 0.10 -3.40
N VAL A 112 -2.06 0.81 -3.23
CA VAL A 112 -2.55 1.22 -1.91
C VAL A 112 -2.89 -0.01 -1.06
N VAL A 113 -3.63 -0.98 -1.61
CA VAL A 113 -3.97 -2.22 -0.89
C VAL A 113 -2.72 -3.00 -0.50
N VAL A 114 -1.75 -3.13 -1.41
CA VAL A 114 -0.48 -3.82 -1.12
C VAL A 114 0.33 -3.10 -0.04
N SER A 115 0.27 -1.78 0.01
CA SER A 115 0.89 -0.97 1.05
C SER A 115 0.23 -1.18 2.43
N VAL A 116 -1.11 -1.29 2.47
CA VAL A 116 -1.85 -1.66 3.69
C VAL A 116 -1.44 -3.06 4.17
N ILE A 117 -1.38 -4.04 3.27
CA ILE A 117 -0.92 -5.40 3.59
C ILE A 117 0.52 -5.35 4.13
N GLY A 118 1.41 -4.59 3.48
CA GLY A 118 2.77 -4.36 3.94
C GLY A 118 2.83 -3.76 5.35
N THR A 119 1.93 -2.84 5.67
CA THR A 119 1.82 -2.26 7.02
C THR A 119 1.46 -3.31 8.07
N SER A 120 0.47 -4.16 7.79
CA SER A 120 0.07 -5.25 8.69
C SER A 120 1.19 -6.27 8.89
N VAL A 121 1.87 -6.67 7.81
CA VAL A 121 3.05 -7.55 7.89
C VAL A 121 4.18 -6.86 8.66
N GLY A 122 4.35 -5.55 8.49
CA GLY A 122 5.37 -4.76 9.19
C GLY A 122 5.17 -4.75 10.69
N ALA A 123 3.92 -4.64 11.15
CA ALA A 123 3.59 -4.73 12.57
C ALA A 123 3.99 -6.10 13.15
N LEU A 124 3.65 -7.20 12.47
CA LEU A 124 4.00 -8.56 12.91
C LEU A 124 5.50 -8.81 12.86
N ALA A 125 6.15 -8.45 11.75
CA ALA A 125 7.58 -8.59 11.56
C ALA A 125 8.37 -7.79 12.60
N MET A 126 7.91 -6.60 12.95
CA MET A 126 8.54 -5.79 13.98
C MET A 126 8.50 -6.48 15.34
N HIS A 127 7.38 -7.08 15.75
CA HIS A 127 7.33 -7.86 17.00
C HIS A 127 8.31 -9.04 16.98
N MET A 128 8.41 -9.79 15.87
CA MET A 128 9.39 -10.88 15.75
C MET A 128 10.84 -10.39 15.78
N LEU A 129 11.13 -9.27 15.14
CA LEU A 129 12.48 -8.69 15.13
C LEU A 129 12.89 -8.20 16.52
N VAL A 130 11.95 -7.68 17.30
CA VAL A 130 12.18 -7.32 18.71
C VAL A 130 12.58 -8.54 19.52
N HIS A 131 11.96 -9.71 19.30
CA HIS A 131 12.36 -10.96 19.97
C HIS A 131 13.77 -11.42 19.59
N ARG A 132 14.22 -11.18 18.35
CA ARG A 132 15.57 -11.56 17.91
C ARG A 132 16.67 -10.61 18.37
N ALA A 133 16.38 -9.32 18.48
CA ALA A 133 17.37 -8.29 18.80
C ALA A 133 16.81 -7.23 19.77
N PRO A 134 16.42 -7.62 20.99
CA PRO A 134 15.72 -6.73 21.91
C PRO A 134 16.56 -5.50 22.29
N GLU A 135 17.87 -5.66 22.47
CA GLU A 135 18.77 -4.56 22.84
C GLU A 135 18.84 -3.47 21.77
N THR A 136 18.90 -3.86 20.49
CA THR A 136 18.92 -2.90 19.38
C THR A 136 17.62 -2.10 19.34
N PHE A 137 16.48 -2.78 19.48
CA PHE A 137 15.18 -2.11 19.48
C PHE A 137 14.96 -1.26 20.75
N ALA A 138 15.57 -1.60 21.88
CA ALA A 138 15.48 -0.82 23.10
C ALA A 138 16.16 0.55 22.96
N GLN A 139 17.21 0.66 22.15
CA GLN A 139 17.88 1.93 21.86
C GLN A 139 17.00 2.88 21.00
N PHE A 140 16.22 2.33 20.07
CA PHE A 140 15.35 3.14 19.20
C PHE A 140 13.98 3.44 19.80
N PHE A 141 13.38 2.45 20.47
CA PHE A 141 11.98 2.50 20.89
C PHE A 141 11.78 2.54 22.40
N GLY A 142 12.86 2.48 23.17
CA GLY A 142 12.85 2.47 24.62
C GLY A 142 12.65 1.07 25.22
N PRO A 143 13.23 0.81 26.41
CA PRO A 143 13.18 -0.51 27.05
C PRO A 143 11.77 -0.88 27.53
N ALA A 144 10.95 0.09 27.96
CA ALA A 144 9.59 -0.15 28.43
C ALA A 144 8.71 -0.79 27.36
N TRP A 145 8.82 -0.32 26.12
CA TRP A 145 8.06 -0.90 25.01
C TRP A 145 8.59 -2.30 24.63
N VAL A 146 9.90 -2.48 24.52
CA VAL A 146 10.49 -3.79 24.20
C VAL A 146 10.04 -4.83 25.22
N ASN A 147 10.11 -4.50 26.52
CA ASN A 147 9.64 -5.38 27.57
C ASN A 147 8.14 -5.68 27.46
N ALA A 148 7.32 -4.69 27.09
CA ALA A 148 5.89 -4.92 26.85
C ALA A 148 5.65 -5.87 25.65
N VAL A 149 6.40 -5.74 24.55
CA VAL A 149 6.33 -6.66 23.40
C VAL A 149 6.75 -8.07 23.82
N LEU A 150 7.89 -8.21 24.48
CA LEU A 150 8.40 -9.50 24.94
C LEU A 150 7.42 -10.19 25.91
N ALA A 151 6.74 -9.42 26.76
CA ALA A 151 5.80 -9.95 27.74
C ALA A 151 4.43 -10.35 27.16
N THR A 152 4.01 -9.77 26.03
CA THR A 152 2.63 -9.91 25.51
C THR A 152 2.55 -10.55 24.13
N THR A 153 3.67 -10.77 23.45
CA THR A 153 3.73 -11.39 22.13
C THR A 153 4.66 -12.59 22.16
N ASP A 154 4.26 -13.69 21.52
CA ASP A 154 5.09 -14.88 21.39
C ASP A 154 5.93 -14.77 20.11
N PRO A 155 7.26 -15.04 20.17
CA PRO A 155 8.13 -15.03 18.98
C PRO A 155 7.65 -15.99 17.87
N ASN A 156 6.88 -17.04 18.19
CA ASN A 156 6.43 -18.06 17.25
C ASN A 156 5.01 -17.86 16.71
N MET A 157 4.40 -16.69 16.90
CA MET A 157 2.97 -16.49 16.57
C MET A 157 2.59 -16.66 15.09
N VAL A 158 3.54 -16.67 14.15
CA VAL A 158 3.27 -16.93 12.71
C VAL A 158 3.57 -18.37 12.31
N LEU A 159 4.22 -19.16 13.17
CA LEU A 159 4.63 -20.53 12.89
C LEU A 159 4.05 -21.48 13.96
N TYR A 160 2.82 -21.97 13.76
CA TYR A 160 2.38 -23.26 14.32
C TYR A 160 2.35 -23.46 15.87
N GLY A 161 2.10 -22.44 16.70
CA GLY A 161 2.07 -22.61 18.16
C GLY A 161 0.82 -23.34 18.74
N HIS A 162 -0.39 -23.07 18.23
CA HIS A 162 -1.62 -23.58 18.87
C HIS A 162 -2.03 -25.00 18.44
N LEU A 163 -1.58 -25.49 17.28
CA LEU A 163 -1.99 -26.80 16.75
C LEU A 163 -1.13 -27.98 17.27
N LEU A 164 0.11 -27.72 17.69
CA LEU A 164 1.03 -28.79 18.15
C LEU A 164 1.04 -28.98 19.68
N GLN A 165 0.51 -28.03 20.46
CA GLN A 165 0.36 -28.19 21.92
C GLN A 165 -0.83 -29.08 22.33
N ARG A 166 -1.66 -29.54 21.38
CA ARG A 166 -2.83 -30.41 21.64
C ARG A 166 -2.59 -31.89 21.35
N LEU A 167 -1.38 -32.30 20.94
CA LEU A 167 -1.07 -33.71 20.79
C LEU A 167 -0.54 -34.24 22.12
N PRO A 168 -1.27 -35.13 22.82
CA PRO A 168 -0.69 -35.89 23.92
C PRO A 168 0.41 -36.79 23.34
N VAL A 169 1.62 -36.67 23.87
CA VAL A 169 2.63 -37.74 23.78
C VAL A 169 2.27 -38.81 24.78
#